data_AF-G0UF12-F1
#
_entry.id   AF-G0UF12-F1
#
_cell.length_a   1.000
_cell.length_b   1.000
_cell.length_c   1.000
_cell.angle_alpha   90.00
_cell.angle_beta   90.00
_cell.angle_gamma   90.00
#
_symmetry.space_group_name_H-M   'P 1'
#
loop_
_entity.id
_entity.type
_entity.pdbx_description
1 polymer ?
#
loop_
_entity_poly.entity_id
_entity_poly.type
_entity_poly.pdbx_seq_one_letter_code
_entity_poly.pdbx_strand_id
1 'polypeptide(L)'
;MDLWGRITAIKGNQIAISLESREELASLSLFTTEEQPQVVVSVQDERHISKIQRKKAYAVIGEIADYTGYIPQEAKEWMKFLFTMETGNPYFSFADTDMTTAREFISFLLEYALKYHIPMRHSALTYQDDLDRYMYQSLKYRSCVICGKHADVHHLDTIGMGNNRDLVDHRNKHLIALCRERHQLAHQLGWQTFKEKYHVKGIILDPQMLNQLGIMTYKRMKEIDDEQRKSYRQTN
;
A
#
# COMPACT_ATOMS: atom_id res chain seq x y z
N MET A 1 13.68 -4.47 -25.61
CA MET A 1 14.45 -5.71 -25.79
C MET A 1 14.86 -6.17 -24.42
N ASP A 2 14.67 -7.45 -24.13
CA ASP A 2 15.12 -8.04 -22.88
C ASP A 2 16.44 -8.78 -23.15
N LEU A 3 17.42 -8.56 -22.28
CA LEU A 3 18.73 -9.19 -22.33
C LEU A 3 18.91 -10.01 -21.06
N TRP A 4 19.14 -11.31 -21.24
CA TRP A 4 19.27 -12.24 -20.12
C TRP A 4 20.74 -12.46 -19.77
N GLY A 5 21.04 -12.42 -18.48
CA GLY A 5 22.41 -12.50 -18.00
C GLY A 5 22.51 -12.62 -16.49
N ARG A 6 23.72 -12.85 -16.01
CA ARG A 6 24.04 -12.96 -14.58
C ARG A 6 24.93 -11.83 -14.14
N ILE A 7 24.66 -11.28 -12.96
CA ILE A 7 25.57 -10.35 -12.31
C ILE A 7 26.80 -11.16 -11.86
N THR A 8 27.98 -10.79 -12.36
CA THR A 8 29.24 -11.49 -12.06
C THR A 8 30.11 -10.71 -11.08
N ALA A 9 29.92 -9.40 -10.96
CA ALA A 9 30.59 -8.56 -9.98
C ALA A 9 29.74 -7.37 -9.56
N ILE A 10 29.87 -6.99 -8.29
CA ILE A 10 29.30 -5.76 -7.72
C ILE A 10 30.45 -5.01 -7.04
N LYS A 11 30.72 -3.78 -7.49
CA LYS A 11 31.79 -2.93 -6.93
C LYS A 11 31.27 -1.51 -6.72
N GLY A 12 31.01 -1.15 -5.47
CA GLY A 12 30.40 0.14 -5.14
C GLY A 12 29.03 0.27 -5.80
N ASN A 13 28.86 1.26 -6.67
CA ASN A 13 27.64 1.51 -7.44
C ASN A 13 27.67 0.94 -8.87
N GLN A 14 28.67 0.11 -9.19
CA GLN A 14 28.80 -0.53 -10.51
C GLN A 14 28.48 -2.01 -10.42
N ILE A 15 27.73 -2.50 -11.41
CA ILE A 15 27.47 -3.92 -11.60
C ILE A 15 28.05 -4.36 -12.95
N ALA A 16 28.64 -5.55 -12.99
CA ALA A 16 29.04 -6.21 -14.23
C ALA A 16 28.08 -7.37 -14.51
N ILE A 17 27.49 -7.38 -15.71
CA ILE A 17 26.55 -8.41 -16.13
C ILE A 17 27.20 -9.20 -17.27
N SER A 18 27.24 -10.52 -17.13
CA SER A 18 27.55 -11.43 -18.24
C SER A 18 26.24 -11.87 -18.87
N LEU A 19 26.00 -11.45 -20.12
CA LEU A 19 24.87 -11.93 -20.91
C LEU A 19 25.06 -13.41 -21.28
N GLU A 20 23.96 -14.14 -21.41
CA GLU A 20 23.97 -15.55 -21.77
C GLU A 20 24.30 -15.75 -23.26
N SER A 21 23.93 -14.79 -24.11
CA SER A 21 24.14 -14.83 -25.56
C SER A 21 24.98 -13.66 -26.06
N ARG A 22 26.04 -13.99 -26.81
CA ARG A 22 26.85 -12.99 -27.54
C ARG A 22 26.10 -12.38 -28.72
N GLU A 23 25.14 -13.12 -29.29
CA GLU A 23 24.31 -12.64 -30.40
C GLU A 23 23.31 -11.60 -29.91
N GLU A 24 22.71 -11.81 -28.73
CA GLU A 24 21.87 -10.81 -28.06
C GLU A 24 22.66 -9.54 -27.74
N LEU A 25 23.91 -9.67 -27.29
CA LEU A 25 24.79 -8.51 -27.09
C LEU A 25 25.03 -7.74 -28.40
N ALA A 26 25.27 -8.44 -29.52
CA ALA A 26 25.49 -7.80 -30.81
C ALA A 26 24.24 -7.03 -31.29
N SER A 27 23.05 -7.52 -30.97
CA SER A 27 21.79 -6.88 -31.34
C SER A 27 21.53 -5.54 -30.65
N LEU A 28 22.26 -5.20 -29.57
CA LEU A 28 22.19 -3.85 -28.95
C LEU A 28 22.47 -2.74 -29.96
N SER A 29 23.37 -2.98 -30.91
CA SER A 29 23.70 -2.03 -31.98
C SER A 29 22.51 -1.65 -32.85
N LEU A 30 21.42 -2.43 -32.84
CA LEU A 30 20.17 -2.12 -33.54
C LEU A 30 19.30 -1.10 -32.78
N PHE A 31 19.52 -0.93 -31.47
CA PHE A 31 18.67 -0.11 -30.60
C PHE A 31 19.35 1.16 -30.12
N THR A 32 20.68 1.26 -30.24
CA THR A 32 21.44 2.42 -29.79
C THR A 32 22.69 2.62 -30.62
N THR A 33 23.04 3.89 -30.85
CA THR A 33 24.32 4.31 -31.42
C THR A 33 25.29 4.81 -30.34
N GLU A 34 24.82 4.95 -29.09
CA GLU A 34 25.63 5.35 -27.95
C GLU A 34 26.56 4.22 -27.51
N GLU A 35 27.82 4.55 -27.20
CA GLU A 35 28.78 3.58 -26.63
C GLU A 35 28.33 3.06 -25.25
N GLN A 36 27.55 3.85 -24.52
CA GLN A 36 27.04 3.54 -23.17
C GLN A 36 25.53 3.81 -23.09
N PRO A 37 24.68 2.90 -23.58
CA PRO A 37 23.24 3.07 -23.55
C PRO A 37 22.69 3.05 -22.12
N GLN A 38 21.62 3.81 -21.88
CA GLN A 38 20.85 3.71 -20.65
C GLN A 38 20.09 2.37 -20.61
N VAL A 39 20.12 1.72 -19.45
CA VAL A 39 19.41 0.45 -19.22
C VAL A 39 18.67 0.48 -17.90
N VAL A 40 17.55 -0.21 -17.85
CA VAL A 40 16.86 -0.55 -16.60
C VAL A 40 17.24 -1.98 -16.26
N VAL A 41 17.79 -2.19 -15.07
CA VAL A 41 18.21 -3.52 -14.61
C VAL A 41 17.08 -4.10 -13.75
N SER A 42 16.45 -5.16 -14.25
CA SER A 42 15.50 -5.96 -13.49
C SER A 42 16.20 -7.21 -12.96
N VAL A 43 16.12 -7.45 -11.66
CA VAL A 43 16.68 -8.64 -11.01
C VAL A 43 15.54 -9.58 -10.67
N GLN A 44 15.58 -10.81 -11.17
CA GLN A 44 14.59 -11.83 -10.81
C GLN A 44 14.71 -12.21 -9.34
N ASP A 45 13.56 -12.36 -8.68
CA ASP A 45 13.50 -12.91 -7.34
C ASP A 45 13.57 -14.44 -7.41
N GLU A 46 14.75 -15.01 -7.19
CA GLU A 46 14.96 -16.46 -7.22
C GLU A 46 14.43 -17.17 -5.95
N ARG A 47 13.93 -16.41 -4.96
CA ARG A 47 13.42 -16.99 -3.72
C ARG A 47 11.99 -17.45 -3.92
N HIS A 48 11.70 -18.66 -3.47
CA HIS A 48 10.34 -19.21 -3.51
C HIS A 48 9.48 -18.65 -2.39
N ILE A 49 8.17 -18.53 -2.64
CA ILE A 49 7.18 -18.14 -1.63
C ILE A 49 7.40 -18.86 -0.29
N SER A 50 7.44 -18.08 0.79
CA SER A 50 7.59 -18.64 2.13
C SER A 50 6.31 -19.31 2.63
N LYS A 51 6.44 -20.27 3.57
CA LYS A 51 5.29 -20.90 4.24
C LYS A 51 4.38 -19.86 4.91
N ILE A 52 4.95 -18.78 5.43
CA ILE A 52 4.21 -17.70 6.10
C ILE A 52 3.40 -16.90 5.08
N GLN A 53 4.00 -16.47 3.97
CA GLN A 53 3.27 -15.77 2.90
C GLN A 53 2.12 -16.63 2.35
N ARG A 54 2.38 -17.92 2.10
CA ARG A 54 1.33 -18.84 1.63
C ARG A 54 0.17 -18.91 2.63
N LYS A 55 0.46 -19.05 3.93
CA LYS A 55 -0.58 -19.03 4.99
C LYS A 55 -1.36 -17.71 5.02
N LYS A 56 -0.65 -16.56 4.91
CA LYS A 56 -1.28 -15.23 4.86
C LYS A 56 -2.24 -15.11 3.67
N ALA A 57 -1.81 -15.50 2.48
CA ALA A 57 -2.65 -15.45 1.29
C ALA A 57 -3.91 -16.31 1.43
N TYR A 58 -3.77 -17.57 1.86
CA TYR A 58 -4.92 -18.44 2.09
C TYR A 58 -5.87 -17.95 3.18
N ALA A 59 -5.35 -17.31 4.24
CA ALA A 59 -6.18 -16.72 5.28
C ALA A 59 -7.06 -15.60 4.70
N VAL A 60 -6.49 -14.66 3.94
CA VAL A 60 -7.25 -13.56 3.34
C VAL A 60 -8.23 -14.07 2.28
N ILE A 61 -7.84 -15.05 1.46
CA ILE A 61 -8.76 -15.72 0.51
C ILE A 61 -9.93 -16.36 1.26
N GLY A 62 -9.70 -16.98 2.41
CA GLY A 62 -10.76 -17.55 3.24
C GLY A 62 -11.77 -16.52 3.71
N GLU A 63 -11.31 -15.35 4.16
CA GLU A 63 -12.20 -14.24 4.58
C GLU A 63 -13.01 -13.70 3.39
N ILE A 64 -12.38 -13.58 2.21
CA ILE A 64 -13.07 -13.19 0.97
C ILE A 64 -14.11 -14.24 0.56
N ALA A 65 -13.77 -15.52 0.62
CA ALA A 65 -14.65 -16.63 0.30
C ALA A 65 -15.88 -16.64 1.22
N ASP A 66 -15.66 -16.53 2.52
CA ASP A 66 -16.73 -16.49 3.53
C ASP A 66 -17.67 -15.30 3.31
N TYR A 67 -17.14 -14.14 2.93
CA TYR A 67 -17.93 -12.94 2.66
C TYR A 67 -18.73 -13.02 1.35
N THR A 68 -18.12 -13.57 0.30
CA THR A 68 -18.71 -13.64 -1.05
C THR A 68 -19.62 -14.85 -1.25
N GLY A 69 -19.49 -15.89 -0.42
CA GLY A 69 -20.20 -17.15 -0.55
C GLY A 69 -19.54 -18.15 -1.51
N TYR A 70 -18.38 -17.82 -2.08
CA TYR A 70 -17.61 -18.77 -2.89
C TYR A 70 -16.92 -19.82 -2.03
N ILE A 71 -16.63 -20.98 -2.60
CA ILE A 71 -15.69 -21.89 -1.95
C ILE A 71 -14.26 -21.31 -2.05
N PRO A 72 -13.37 -21.57 -1.08
CA PRO A 72 -12.02 -20.98 -1.06
C PRO A 72 -11.20 -21.21 -2.33
N GLN A 73 -11.40 -22.34 -3.00
CA GLN A 73 -10.71 -22.65 -4.25
C GLN A 73 -11.18 -21.76 -5.41
N GLU A 74 -12.47 -21.45 -5.52
CA GLU A 74 -13.00 -20.52 -6.53
C GLU A 74 -12.55 -19.09 -6.24
N ALA A 75 -12.66 -18.65 -4.99
CA ALA A 75 -12.19 -17.33 -4.58
C ALA A 75 -10.70 -17.15 -4.89
N LYS A 76 -9.87 -18.17 -4.67
CA LYS A 76 -8.45 -18.16 -5.02
C LYS A 76 -8.25 -17.89 -6.52
N GLU A 77 -8.94 -18.63 -7.38
CA GLU A 77 -8.76 -18.47 -8.84
C GLU A 77 -9.26 -17.11 -9.33
N TRP A 78 -10.41 -16.65 -8.82
CA TRP A 78 -10.92 -15.31 -9.11
C TRP A 78 -9.94 -14.22 -8.68
N MET A 79 -9.39 -14.31 -7.46
CA MET A 79 -8.45 -13.30 -6.98
C MET A 79 -7.16 -13.28 -7.80
N LYS A 80 -6.65 -14.45 -8.22
CA LYS A 80 -5.46 -14.51 -9.10
C LYS A 80 -5.75 -13.90 -10.47
N PHE A 81 -6.92 -14.19 -11.05
CA PHE A 81 -7.34 -13.59 -12.31
C PHE A 81 -7.46 -12.06 -12.20
N LEU A 82 -8.11 -11.56 -11.14
CA LEU A 82 -8.23 -10.12 -10.90
C LEU A 82 -6.87 -9.46 -10.65
N PHE A 83 -5.96 -10.12 -9.94
CA PHE A 83 -4.60 -9.60 -9.74
C PHE A 83 -3.88 -9.41 -11.08
N THR A 84 -3.94 -10.40 -11.97
CA THR A 84 -3.38 -10.29 -13.32
C THR A 84 -4.04 -9.17 -14.12
N MET A 85 -5.36 -9.06 -14.07
CA MET A 85 -6.11 -8.03 -14.80
C MET A 85 -5.83 -6.61 -14.31
N GLU A 86 -5.77 -6.39 -13.00
CA GLU A 86 -5.61 -5.05 -12.42
C GLU A 86 -4.15 -4.58 -12.36
N THR A 87 -3.19 -5.49 -12.25
CA THR A 87 -1.77 -5.13 -12.10
C THR A 87 -0.93 -5.38 -13.35
N GLY A 88 -1.42 -6.19 -14.29
CA GLY A 88 -0.65 -6.66 -15.45
C GLY A 88 0.36 -7.77 -15.12
N ASN A 89 0.48 -8.19 -13.86
CA ASN A 89 1.34 -9.30 -13.48
C ASN A 89 0.86 -10.61 -14.12
N PRO A 90 1.78 -11.48 -14.58
CA PRO A 90 1.40 -12.76 -15.17
C PRO A 90 0.66 -13.63 -14.15
N TYR A 91 -0.19 -14.52 -14.67
CA TYR A 91 -0.81 -15.54 -13.84
C TYR A 91 0.28 -16.46 -13.24
N PHE A 92 0.17 -16.77 -11.95
CA PHE A 92 1.20 -17.50 -11.21
C PHE A 92 0.62 -18.73 -10.51
N SER A 93 1.46 -19.59 -9.93
CA SER A 93 1.01 -20.68 -9.04
C SER A 93 1.67 -20.58 -7.69
N PHE A 94 0.94 -20.89 -6.62
CA PHE A 94 1.55 -20.94 -5.29
C PHE A 94 2.60 -22.04 -5.14
N ALA A 95 2.68 -23.00 -6.07
CA ALA A 95 3.67 -24.07 -6.05
C ALA A 95 5.10 -23.54 -6.28
N ASP A 96 5.25 -22.55 -7.16
CA ASP A 96 6.53 -22.13 -7.75
C ASP A 96 6.70 -20.60 -7.86
N THR A 97 5.72 -19.80 -7.45
CA THR A 97 5.84 -18.33 -7.46
C THR A 97 6.95 -17.84 -6.54
N ASP A 98 7.59 -16.74 -6.96
CA ASP A 98 8.60 -16.06 -6.18
C ASP A 98 8.02 -15.29 -4.97
N MET A 99 8.90 -14.90 -4.04
CA MET A 99 8.52 -14.17 -2.83
C MET A 99 7.95 -12.78 -3.10
N THR A 100 8.40 -12.10 -4.17
CA THR A 100 7.94 -10.75 -4.52
C THR A 100 6.52 -10.79 -5.05
N THR A 101 6.24 -11.64 -6.05
CA THR A 101 4.89 -11.88 -6.57
C THR A 101 3.92 -12.29 -5.45
N ALA A 102 4.36 -13.16 -4.53
CA ALA A 102 3.54 -13.55 -3.38
C ALA A 102 3.21 -12.36 -2.45
N ARG A 103 4.18 -11.48 -2.16
CA ARG A 103 3.97 -10.29 -1.33
C ARG A 103 3.02 -9.29 -2.00
N GLU A 104 3.19 -9.07 -3.30
CA GLU A 104 2.31 -8.21 -4.09
C GLU A 104 0.89 -8.75 -4.11
N PHE A 105 0.72 -10.06 -4.32
CA PHE A 105 -0.58 -10.70 -4.30
C PHE A 105 -1.27 -10.60 -2.93
N ILE A 106 -0.54 -10.81 -1.82
CA ILE A 106 -1.12 -10.61 -0.48
C ILE A 106 -1.55 -9.16 -0.28
N SER A 107 -0.73 -8.20 -0.72
CA SER A 107 -1.08 -6.77 -0.66
C SER A 107 -2.33 -6.46 -1.48
N PHE A 108 -2.46 -7.06 -2.65
CA PHE A 108 -3.64 -6.96 -3.51
C PHE A 108 -4.89 -7.54 -2.84
N LEU A 109 -4.81 -8.73 -2.24
CA LEU A 109 -5.92 -9.34 -1.52
C LEU A 109 -6.40 -8.45 -0.37
N LEU A 110 -5.48 -7.85 0.38
CA LEU A 110 -5.80 -6.91 1.45
C LEU A 110 -6.43 -5.63 0.89
N GLU A 111 -5.92 -5.10 -0.22
CA GLU A 111 -6.53 -3.94 -0.89
C GLU A 111 -7.97 -4.22 -1.32
N TYR A 112 -8.20 -5.41 -1.90
CA TYR A 112 -9.53 -5.88 -2.28
C TYR A 112 -10.46 -5.94 -1.05
N ALA A 113 -10.00 -6.56 0.04
CA ALA A 113 -10.77 -6.64 1.28
C ALA A 113 -11.14 -5.24 1.81
N LEU A 114 -10.20 -4.30 1.78
CA LEU A 114 -10.47 -2.91 2.21
C LEU A 114 -11.48 -2.22 1.29
N LYS A 115 -11.30 -2.33 -0.03
CA LYS A 115 -12.14 -1.71 -1.06
C LYS A 115 -13.60 -2.14 -0.98
N TYR A 116 -13.84 -3.41 -0.68
CA TYR A 116 -15.19 -3.98 -0.56
C TYR A 116 -15.69 -4.09 0.88
N HIS A 117 -14.97 -3.48 1.83
CA HIS A 117 -15.31 -3.48 3.25
C HIS A 117 -15.54 -4.88 3.85
N ILE A 118 -14.73 -5.85 3.44
CA ILE A 118 -14.83 -7.24 3.88
C ILE A 118 -14.39 -7.34 5.34
N PRO A 119 -15.27 -7.79 6.26
CA PRO A 119 -14.91 -7.96 7.65
C PRO A 119 -13.86 -9.07 7.83
N MET A 120 -12.77 -8.76 8.52
CA MET A 120 -11.68 -9.70 8.80
C MET A 120 -11.77 -10.18 10.26
N ARG A 121 -11.59 -11.48 10.52
CA ARG A 121 -11.59 -12.05 11.88
C ARG A 121 -10.30 -11.72 12.63
N HIS A 122 -9.18 -11.68 11.91
CA HIS A 122 -7.91 -11.22 12.45
C HIS A 122 -7.57 -9.83 11.93
N SER A 123 -6.73 -9.11 12.68
CA SER A 123 -6.21 -7.83 12.22
C SER A 123 -5.50 -8.03 10.89
N ALA A 124 -5.90 -7.26 9.88
CA ALA A 124 -5.25 -7.34 8.58
C ALA A 124 -3.76 -6.97 8.62
N LEU A 125 -3.33 -6.32 9.70
CA LEU A 125 -1.92 -6.10 10.05
C LEU A 125 -1.10 -7.37 10.27
N THR A 126 -1.74 -8.48 10.63
CA THR A 126 -1.06 -9.78 10.76
C THR A 126 -0.60 -10.31 9.40
N TYR A 127 -1.22 -9.85 8.31
CA TYR A 127 -0.94 -10.32 6.96
C TYR A 127 0.04 -9.43 6.21
N GLN A 128 0.13 -8.14 6.54
CA GLN A 128 0.89 -7.18 5.75
C GLN A 128 2.36 -7.06 6.18
N ASP A 129 3.26 -6.93 5.21
CA ASP A 129 4.69 -6.65 5.43
C ASP A 129 5.03 -5.16 5.28
N ASP A 130 4.19 -4.40 4.55
CA ASP A 130 4.28 -2.94 4.39
C ASP A 130 3.14 -2.21 5.12
N LEU A 131 3.42 -1.79 6.36
CA LEU A 131 2.44 -1.13 7.21
C LEU A 131 1.95 0.19 6.61
N ASP A 132 2.85 1.05 6.09
CA ASP A 132 2.50 2.37 5.55
C ASP A 132 1.57 2.26 4.36
N ARG A 133 1.88 1.36 3.41
CA ARG A 133 1.03 1.11 2.25
C ARG A 133 -0.38 0.68 2.68
N TYR A 134 -0.49 -0.16 3.71
CA TYR A 134 -1.79 -0.63 4.19
C TYR A 134 -2.57 0.41 5.00
N MET A 135 -1.90 1.22 5.83
CA MET A 135 -2.52 2.38 6.48
C MET A 135 -3.10 3.35 5.43
N TYR A 136 -2.35 3.60 4.35
CA TYR A 136 -2.80 4.44 3.25
C TYR A 136 -4.01 3.86 2.52
N GLN A 137 -3.99 2.58 2.15
CA GLN A 137 -5.14 1.92 1.50
C GLN A 137 -6.40 1.98 2.38
N SER A 138 -6.24 1.76 3.68
CA SER A 138 -7.32 1.84 4.65
C SER A 138 -7.96 3.24 4.66
N LEU A 139 -7.15 4.30 4.61
CA LEU A 139 -7.64 5.67 4.43
C LEU A 139 -8.29 5.86 3.06
N LYS A 140 -7.64 5.41 1.97
CA LYS A 140 -8.13 5.53 0.59
C LYS A 140 -9.55 4.99 0.42
N TYR A 141 -9.81 3.80 0.98
CA TYR A 141 -11.11 3.15 0.87
C TYR A 141 -12.05 3.43 2.04
N ARG A 142 -11.68 4.28 3.01
CA ARG A 142 -12.49 4.54 4.22
C ARG A 142 -12.89 3.24 4.92
N SER A 143 -11.91 2.36 5.07
CA SER A 143 -12.09 1.00 5.56
C SER A 143 -11.21 0.78 6.78
N CYS A 144 -11.77 0.26 7.87
CA CYS A 144 -11.11 0.21 9.16
C CYS A 144 -9.86 -0.62 9.08
N VAL A 145 -8.72 -0.04 9.47
CA VAL A 145 -7.44 -0.72 9.35
C VAL A 145 -7.36 -2.03 10.13
N ILE A 146 -8.17 -2.17 11.19
CA ILE A 146 -8.19 -3.34 12.06
C ILE A 146 -9.11 -4.43 11.50
N CYS A 147 -10.35 -4.09 11.12
CA CYS A 147 -11.39 -5.09 10.84
C CYS A 147 -12.00 -5.02 9.45
N GLY A 148 -11.60 -4.08 8.59
CA GLY A 148 -12.10 -3.96 7.21
C GLY A 148 -13.51 -3.37 7.06
N LYS A 149 -14.24 -3.10 8.15
CA LYS A 149 -15.56 -2.44 8.07
C LYS A 149 -15.44 -0.97 7.66
N HIS A 150 -16.49 -0.37 7.12
CA HIS A 150 -16.54 1.07 6.83
C HIS A 150 -16.06 1.93 8.02
N ALA A 151 -15.31 2.99 7.71
CA ALA A 151 -14.54 3.76 8.67
C ALA A 151 -14.46 5.25 8.37
N ASP A 152 -14.39 6.02 9.43
CA ASP A 152 -14.11 7.45 9.40
C ASP A 152 -12.61 7.70 9.50
N VAL A 153 -12.17 8.87 9.04
CA VAL A 153 -10.81 9.37 9.31
C VAL A 153 -10.75 9.82 10.77
N HIS A 154 -9.81 9.24 11.51
CA HIS A 154 -9.51 9.57 12.88
C HIS A 154 -8.18 10.32 12.96
N HIS A 155 -8.18 11.41 13.72
CA HIS A 155 -7.02 12.25 13.99
C HIS A 155 -6.38 11.83 15.30
N LEU A 156 -5.07 11.60 15.28
CA LEU A 156 -4.33 11.24 16.50
C LEU A 156 -3.97 12.47 17.33
N ASP A 157 -3.65 13.55 16.63
CA ASP A 157 -3.33 14.82 17.25
C ASP A 157 -4.63 15.48 17.73
N THR A 158 -4.62 16.01 18.95
CA THR A 158 -5.80 16.65 19.53
C THR A 158 -6.29 17.78 18.63
N ILE A 159 -7.44 17.59 18.00
CA ILE A 159 -8.20 18.69 17.41
C ILE A 159 -8.90 19.36 18.60
N GLY A 160 -8.52 20.60 18.92
CA GLY A 160 -9.13 21.36 20.02
C GLY A 160 -10.66 21.29 19.98
N MET A 161 -11.29 21.15 21.15
CA MET A 161 -12.75 21.08 21.29
C MET A 161 -13.41 22.26 20.56
N GLY A 162 -14.42 21.98 19.73
CA GLY A 162 -15.19 23.00 19.01
C GLY A 162 -14.75 23.29 17.57
N ASN A 163 -13.64 22.71 17.10
CA ASN A 163 -13.24 22.83 15.70
C ASN A 163 -14.06 21.90 14.81
N ASN A 164 -14.63 22.45 13.75
CA ASN A 164 -15.24 21.66 12.70
C ASN A 164 -14.14 20.86 11.98
N ARG A 165 -14.26 19.52 11.97
CA ARG A 165 -13.29 18.60 11.36
C ARG A 165 -13.07 18.87 9.87
N ASP A 166 -14.07 19.44 9.21
CA ASP A 166 -14.01 19.85 7.80
C ASP A 166 -13.14 21.11 7.58
N LEU A 167 -12.91 21.89 8.63
CA LEU A 167 -12.17 23.14 8.58
C LEU A 167 -10.72 23.02 9.09
N VAL A 168 -10.36 21.87 9.66
CA VAL A 168 -9.01 21.60 10.19
C VAL A 168 -8.01 21.47 9.04
N ASP A 169 -6.82 22.02 9.23
CA ASP A 169 -5.68 21.76 8.34
C ASP A 169 -5.09 20.37 8.61
N HIS A 170 -5.23 19.48 7.62
CA HIS A 170 -4.79 18.09 7.72
C HIS A 170 -3.35 17.85 7.25
N ARG A 171 -2.64 18.85 6.68
CA ARG A 171 -1.31 18.69 6.05
C ARG A 171 -0.21 18.15 6.98
N ASN A 172 -0.35 18.35 8.28
CA ASN A 172 0.62 17.93 9.30
C ASN A 172 -0.02 17.09 10.41
N LYS A 173 -1.13 16.40 10.10
CA LYS A 173 -1.87 15.60 11.07
C LYS A 173 -1.67 14.13 10.80
N HIS A 174 -1.51 13.36 11.87
CA HIS A 174 -1.50 11.91 11.76
C HIS A 174 -2.92 11.38 11.65
N LEU A 175 -3.17 10.61 10.60
CA LEU A 175 -4.48 10.10 10.23
C LEU A 175 -4.48 8.57 10.24
N ILE A 176 -5.63 7.98 10.59
CA ILE A 176 -5.90 6.55 10.55
C ILE A 176 -7.39 6.32 10.25
N ALA A 177 -7.75 5.28 9.50
CA ALA A 177 -9.15 4.95 9.27
C ALA A 177 -9.64 3.95 10.33
N LEU A 178 -10.64 4.35 11.13
CA LEU A 178 -11.24 3.52 12.17
C LEU A 178 -12.76 3.48 12.03
N CYS A 179 -13.35 2.28 12.09
CA CYS A 179 -14.80 2.16 12.21
C CYS A 179 -15.26 2.75 13.54
N ARG A 180 -16.55 3.09 13.64
CA ARG A 180 -17.16 3.74 14.80
C ARG A 180 -16.74 3.12 16.14
N GLU A 181 -16.79 1.80 16.24
CA GLU A 181 -16.43 1.04 17.44
C GLU A 181 -14.96 1.21 17.82
N ARG A 182 -14.05 1.06 16.85
CA ARG A 182 -12.60 1.22 17.07
C ARG A 182 -12.20 2.67 17.30
N HIS A 183 -12.91 3.61 16.68
CA HIS A 183 -12.74 5.05 16.88
C HIS A 183 -13.07 5.44 18.32
N GLN A 184 -14.22 4.99 18.85
CA GLN A 184 -14.60 5.20 20.24
C GLN A 184 -13.62 4.52 21.21
N LEU A 185 -13.21 3.29 20.89
CA LEU A 185 -12.24 2.57 21.70
C LEU A 185 -10.88 3.27 21.76
N ALA A 186 -10.42 3.89 20.66
CA ALA A 186 -9.20 4.68 20.64
C ALA A 186 -9.29 5.91 21.55
N HIS A 187 -10.45 6.60 21.56
CA HIS A 187 -10.70 7.69 22.49
C HIS A 187 -10.76 7.23 23.96
N GLN A 188 -11.36 6.05 24.22
CA GLN A 188 -11.49 5.51 25.58
C GLN A 188 -10.16 5.03 26.15
N LEU A 189 -9.37 4.28 25.38
CA LEU A 189 -8.09 3.73 25.84
C LEU A 189 -6.96 4.76 25.83
N GLY A 190 -7.09 5.81 25.03
CA GLY A 190 -5.98 6.67 24.66
C GLY A 190 -5.11 6.06 23.55
N TRP A 191 -4.53 6.94 22.73
CA TRP A 191 -3.84 6.53 21.51
C TRP A 191 -2.63 5.62 21.74
N GLN A 192 -1.81 5.87 22.77
CA GLN A 192 -0.60 5.07 23.04
C GLN A 192 -0.94 3.60 23.36
N THR A 193 -1.94 3.38 24.21
CA THR A 193 -2.41 2.02 24.53
C THR A 193 -3.09 1.37 23.33
N PHE A 194 -3.87 2.14 22.55
CA PHE A 194 -4.53 1.63 21.36
C PHE A 194 -3.54 1.18 20.28
N LYS A 195 -2.54 2.00 19.98
CA LYS A 195 -1.54 1.72 18.94
C LYS A 195 -0.71 0.48 19.29
N GLU A 196 -0.34 0.32 20.56
CA GLU A 196 0.43 -0.83 21.04
C GLU A 196 -0.39 -2.11 20.98
N LYS A 197 -1.65 -2.05 21.44
CA LYS A 197 -2.56 -3.20 21.45
C LYS A 197 -2.86 -3.74 20.05
N TYR A 198 -3.03 -2.85 19.07
CA TYR A 198 -3.41 -3.25 17.71
C TYR A 198 -2.25 -3.21 16.71
N HIS A 199 -1.05 -2.79 17.13
CA HIS A 199 0.12 -2.61 16.27
C HIS A 199 -0.13 -1.69 15.06
N VAL A 200 -0.92 -0.63 15.25
CA VAL A 200 -1.23 0.39 14.23
C VAL A 200 -0.39 1.65 14.42
N LYS A 201 -0.29 2.49 13.39
CA LYS A 201 0.23 3.85 13.49
C LYS A 201 -0.63 4.81 12.68
N GLY A 202 -0.59 6.11 12.96
CA GLY A 202 -1.15 7.10 12.03
C GLY A 202 -0.10 7.48 10.99
N ILE A 203 -0.56 7.90 9.81
CA ILE A 203 0.31 8.39 8.75
C ILE A 203 -0.01 9.85 8.43
N ILE A 204 1.00 10.59 7.96
CA ILE A 204 0.83 11.93 7.40
C ILE A 204 0.68 11.76 5.89
N LEU A 205 -0.30 12.45 5.33
CA LEU A 205 -0.55 12.45 3.89
C LEU A 205 -0.06 13.77 3.31
N ASP A 206 0.60 13.71 2.16
CA ASP A 206 0.98 14.91 1.43
C ASP A 206 -0.26 15.65 0.88
N PRO A 207 -0.13 16.92 0.45
CA PRO A 207 -1.26 17.69 -0.08
C PRO A 207 -1.97 17.03 -1.28
N GLN A 208 -1.24 16.31 -2.13
CA GLN A 208 -1.82 15.63 -3.28
C GLN A 208 -2.69 14.46 -2.85
N MET A 209 -2.20 13.63 -1.94
CA MET A 209 -2.93 12.51 -1.35
C MET A 209 -4.17 13.00 -0.59
N LEU A 210 -4.05 14.06 0.21
CA LEU A 210 -5.19 14.65 0.94
C LEU A 210 -6.31 15.08 0.00
N ASN A 211 -5.96 15.70 -1.13
CA ASN A 211 -6.92 16.14 -2.14
C ASN A 211 -7.52 14.95 -2.90
N GLN A 212 -6.69 13.99 -3.34
CA GLN A 212 -7.15 12.80 -4.06
C GLN A 212 -8.10 11.95 -3.22
N LEU A 213 -7.85 11.85 -1.91
CA LEU A 213 -8.68 11.09 -0.99
C LEU A 213 -9.90 11.87 -0.48
N GLY A 214 -10.10 13.12 -0.92
CA GLY A 214 -11.20 13.97 -0.45
C GLY A 214 -11.17 14.24 1.05
N ILE A 215 -9.99 14.16 1.69
CA ILE A 215 -9.81 14.51 3.11
C ILE A 215 -9.66 16.02 3.25
N MET A 216 -8.96 16.66 2.30
CA MET A 216 -8.86 18.12 2.22
C MET A 216 -8.61 18.56 0.79
N THR A 217 -9.36 19.54 0.30
CA THR A 217 -9.21 20.05 -1.06
C THR A 217 -8.10 21.09 -1.18
N TYR A 218 -7.52 21.23 -2.37
CA TYR A 218 -6.58 22.33 -2.66
C TYR A 218 -7.21 23.72 -2.45
N LYS A 219 -8.52 23.85 -2.72
CA LYS A 219 -9.26 25.08 -2.43
C LYS A 219 -9.17 25.42 -0.94
N ARG A 220 -9.45 24.45 -0.07
CA ARG A 220 -9.38 24.65 1.39
C ARG A 220 -7.97 24.99 1.87
N MET A 221 -6.95 24.32 1.33
CA MET A 221 -5.55 24.62 1.65
C MET A 221 -5.21 26.08 1.33
N LYS A 222 -5.62 26.55 0.14
CA LYS A 222 -5.40 27.94 -0.28
C LYS A 222 -6.12 28.95 0.62
N GLU A 223 -7.36 28.68 1.00
CA GLU A 223 -8.13 29.53 1.94
C GLU A 223 -7.37 29.71 3.27
N ILE A 224 -6.87 28.61 3.84
CA ILE A 224 -6.09 28.61 5.08
C ILE A 224 -4.81 29.44 4.92
N ASP A 225 -4.08 29.24 3.81
CA ASP A 225 -2.82 29.95 3.55
C ASP A 225 -3.07 31.46 3.38
N ASP A 226 -4.16 31.86 2.72
CA ASP A 226 -4.55 33.26 2.54
C ASP A 226 -5.01 33.91 3.86
N GLU A 227 -5.73 33.19 4.72
CA GLU A 227 -6.09 33.63 6.08
C GLU A 227 -4.86 33.85 6.96
N GLN A 228 -3.91 32.90 6.96
CA GLN A 228 -2.66 33.02 7.71
C GLN A 228 -1.81 34.20 7.24
N ARG A 229 -1.72 34.43 5.92
CA ARG A 229 -1.02 35.59 5.35
C ARG A 229 -1.66 36.92 5.76
N LYS A 230 -3.00 36.99 5.79
CA LYS A 230 -3.72 38.19 6.23
C LYS A 230 -3.48 38.47 7.71
N SER A 231 -3.55 37.44 8.56
CA SER A 231 -3.26 37.57 9.99
C SER A 231 -1.84 38.07 10.24
N TYR A 232 -0.84 37.49 9.56
CA TYR A 232 0.56 37.89 9.70
C TYR A 232 0.82 39.35 9.31
N ARG A 233 0.09 39.88 8.31
CA ARG A 233 0.16 41.30 7.88
C ARG A 233 -0.57 42.27 8.81
N GLN A 234 -1.44 41.78 9.70
CA GLN A 234 -2.14 42.61 10.68
C GLN A 234 -1.40 42.68 12.02
N THR A 235 -0.52 41.71 12.29
CA THR A 235 0.26 41.61 13.53
C THR A 235 1.70 42.12 13.41
N ASN A 236 2.15 42.45 12.20
CA ASN A 236 3.46 43.06 11.89
C ASN A 236 3.25 44.30 11.04
#